data_AF-A0A2R6DBZ9-F1
#
_entry.id   AF-A0A2R6DBZ9-F1
#
_cell.length_a   1.000
_cell.length_b   1.000
_cell.length_c   1.000
_cell.angle_alpha   90.00
_cell.angle_beta   90.00
_cell.angle_gamma   90.00
#
_symmetry.space_group_name_H-M   'P 1'
#
loop_
_entity.id
_entity.type
_entity.pdbx_description
1 polymer ?
#
loop_
_entity_poly.entity_id
_entity_poly.type
_entity_poly.pdbx_seq_one_letter_code
_entity_poly.pdbx_strand_id
1 'polypeptide(L)' 'ETVVVPGKVLGSGALRTDVTVAAVDFSGTAETKIDQVGETMQLEQAIEQHPEGSNVRVIR' A
#
# COMPACT_ATOMS: atom_id res chain seq x y z
N GLU A 1 -8.18 6.03 -1.44
CA GLU A 1 -7.05 6.82 -0.90
C GLU A 1 -5.80 5.96 -1.02
N THR A 2 -4.69 6.50 -1.52
CA THR A 2 -3.45 5.74 -1.70
C THR A 2 -2.54 5.94 -0.49
N VAL A 3 -2.21 4.85 0.19
CA VAL A 3 -1.26 4.83 1.30
C VAL A 3 0.09 4.39 0.78
N VAL A 4 1.14 5.20 0.98
CA VAL A 4 2.51 4.85 0.58
C VAL A 4 3.34 4.47 1.80
N VAL A 5 4.00 3.32 1.72
CA VAL A 5 4.94 2.82 2.73
C VAL A 5 6.33 2.70 2.09
N PRO A 6 7.33 3.49 2.51
CA PRO A 6 8.68 3.43 1.97
C PRO A 6 9.49 2.26 2.57
N GLY A 7 8.96 1.04 2.42
CA GLY A 7 9.56 -0.17 2.97
C GLY A 7 8.69 -1.40 2.73
N LYS A 8 8.96 -2.46 3.50
CA LYS A 8 8.21 -3.71 3.44
C LYS A 8 6.99 -3.66 4.37
N VAL A 9 5.82 -4.05 3.87
CA VAL A 9 4.60 -4.19 4.68
C VAL A 9 4.48 -5.61 5.22
N LEU A 10 4.18 -5.73 6.52
CA LEU A 10 4.06 -7.02 7.23
C LEU A 10 2.62 -7.27 7.69
N GLY A 11 2.20 -8.54 7.65
CA GLY A 11 0.81 -8.96 7.92
C GLY A 11 0.44 -9.12 9.40
N SER A 12 0.91 -8.26 10.32
CA SER A 12 0.57 -8.38 11.76
C SER A 12 -0.78 -7.74 12.13
N GLY A 13 -1.32 -6.86 11.29
CA GLY A 13 -2.59 -6.15 11.52
C GLY A 13 -3.79 -6.74 10.79
N ALA A 14 -4.92 -6.01 10.86
CA ALA A 14 -6.11 -6.22 10.06
C ALA A 14 -6.46 -4.91 9.34
N LEU A 15 -6.58 -4.97 8.02
CA LEU A 15 -7.06 -3.85 7.21
C LEU A 15 -8.59 -3.86 7.26
N ARG A 16 -9.21 -2.72 7.56
CA ARG A 16 -10.67 -2.57 7.71
C ARG A 16 -11.27 -1.57 6.72
N THR A 17 -10.42 -0.90 5.97
CA THR A 17 -10.80 0.19 5.08
C THR A 17 -10.32 -0.18 3.69
N ASP A 18 -11.16 0.08 2.70
CA ASP A 18 -10.83 -0.03 1.28
C ASP A 18 -9.84 1.10 0.91
N VAL A 19 -8.56 0.72 0.84
CA VAL A 19 -7.46 1.60 0.47
C VAL A 19 -6.48 0.84 -0.40
N THR A 20 -5.84 1.57 -1.30
CA THR A 20 -4.72 1.06 -2.09
C THR A 20 -3.44 1.28 -1.29
N VAL A 21 -2.69 0.22 -1.04
CA VAL A 21 -1.42 0.26 -0.31
C VAL A 21 -0.28 0.10 -1.32
N ALA A 22 0.55 1.11 -1.44
CA ALA A 22 1.76 1.11 -2.25
C ALA A 22 3.00 0.92 -1.36
N ALA A 23 3.83 -0.08 -1.66
CA ALA A 23 5.03 -0.37 -0.88
C ALA A 23 6.19 -0.89 -1.73
N VAL A 24 7.40 -0.88 -1.16
CA VAL A 24 8.60 -1.46 -1.82
C VAL A 24 8.46 -2.98 -1.94
N ASP A 25 7.85 -3.60 -0.93
CA ASP A 25 7.65 -5.04 -0.88
C ASP A 25 6.52 -5.39 0.10
N PHE A 26 5.97 -6.58 -0.03
CA PHE A 26 4.95 -7.13 0.86
C PHE A 26 5.40 -8.49 1.39
N SER A 27 5.06 -8.82 2.65
CA SER A 27 5.01 -10.23 3.03
C SER A 27 3.80 -10.87 2.35
N GLY A 28 3.87 -12.16 1.97
CA GLY A 28 2.70 -12.83 1.37
C GLY A 28 1.46 -12.79 2.27
N THR A 29 1.65 -12.83 3.59
CA THR A 29 0.57 -12.62 4.57
C THR A 29 0.00 -11.21 4.59
N ALA A 30 0.78 -10.18 4.26
CA ALA A 30 0.31 -8.81 4.15
C ALA A 30 -0.52 -8.64 2.88
N GLU A 31 0.01 -9.09 1.75
CA GLU A 31 -0.65 -9.05 0.43
C GLU A 31 -2.01 -9.75 0.49
N THR A 32 -2.05 -11.00 0.98
CA THR A 32 -3.31 -11.75 1.16
C THR A 32 -4.32 -11.05 2.06
N LYS A 33 -3.86 -10.31 3.08
CA LYS A 33 -4.76 -9.57 3.99
C LYS A 33 -5.26 -8.27 3.39
N ILE A 34 -4.44 -7.60 2.58
CA ILE A 34 -4.80 -6.35 1.92
C ILE A 34 -5.81 -6.65 0.81
N ASP A 35 -5.52 -7.65 -0.04
CA ASP A 35 -6.36 -8.04 -1.19
C ASP A 35 -7.77 -8.53 -0.80
N GLN A 36 -8.02 -8.80 0.49
CA GLN A 36 -9.36 -9.13 0.98
C GLN A 36 -10.31 -7.93 1.04
N VAL A 37 -9.76 -6.72 1.16
CA VAL A 37 -10.57 -5.50 1.42
C VAL A 37 -10.07 -4.26 0.67
N GLY A 38 -8.93 -4.34 -0.01
CA GLY A 38 -8.30 -3.24 -0.74
C GLY A 38 -7.33 -3.80 -1.77
N GLU A 39 -6.34 -3.00 -2.17
CA GLU A 39 -5.43 -3.36 -3.26
C GLU A 39 -3.98 -3.12 -2.87
N THR A 40 -3.09 -3.99 -3.34
CA THR A 40 -1.65 -3.79 -3.28
C THR A 40 -1.13 -3.15 -4.56
N MET A 41 -0.08 -2.33 -4.43
CA MET A 41 0.58 -1.65 -5.53
C MET A 41 2.09 -1.58 -5.28
N GLN A 42 2.90 -1.75 -6.32
CA GLN A 42 4.34 -1.50 -6.22
C GLN A 42 4.61 -0.01 -6.07
N LEU A 43 5.61 0.37 -5.26
CA LEU A 43 5.95 1.76 -5.02
C LEU A 43 6.25 2.53 -6.32
N GLU A 44 6.91 1.90 -7.28
CA GLU A 44 7.23 2.45 -8.59
C GLU A 44 5.96 2.85 -9.35
N GLN A 45 4.93 1.99 -9.31
CA GLN A 45 3.64 2.27 -9.95
C GLN A 45 2.92 3.45 -9.29
N ALA A 46 3.06 3.60 -7.96
CA ALA A 46 2.48 4.73 -7.26
C ALA A 46 3.15 6.06 -7.64
N ILE A 47 4.46 6.05 -7.90
CA ILE A 47 5.20 7.22 -8.39
C ILE A 47 4.74 7.59 -9.80
N GLU A 48 4.53 6.60 -10.67
CA GLU A 48 4.03 6.82 -12.03
C GLU A 48 2.59 7.37 -12.04
N GLN A 49 1.72 6.86 -11.16
CA GLN A 49 0.31 7.27 -11.07
C GLN A 49 0.11 8.59 -10.30
N HIS A 50 0.98 8.88 -9.34
CA HIS A 50 0.91 10.09 -8.50
C HIS A 50 2.23 10.88 -8.56
N PRO A 51 2.66 11.38 -9.72
CA PRO A 51 3.96 12.06 -9.87
C PRO A 51 4.06 13.35 -9.05
N GLU A 52 2.92 14.01 -8.78
CA GLU A 52 2.85 15.21 -7.95
C GLU A 52 2.67 14.91 -6.45
N GLY A 53 2.45 13.64 -6.08
CA GLY A 53 2.17 13.23 -4.69
C GLY A 53 0.80 13.64 -4.15
N SER A 54 -0.10 14.16 -4.99
CA SER A 54 -1.46 14.56 -4.62
C SER A 54 -2.33 13.35 -4.27
N ASN A 55 -3.19 13.48 -3.23
CA ASN A 55 -4.08 12.42 -2.73
C ASN A 55 -3.37 11.15 -2.23
N VAL A 56 -2.11 11.28 -1.82
CA VAL A 56 -1.31 10.21 -1.24
C VAL A 56 -1.06 10.47 0.25
N ARG A 57 -1.16 9.43 1.08
CA ARG A 57 -0.77 9.49 2.50
C ARG A 57 0.45 8.61 2.74
N VAL A 58 1.56 9.23 3.11
CA VAL A 58 2.79 8.51 3.47
C VAL A 58 2.74 8.08 4.93
N ILE A 59 3.03 6.81 5.20
CA ILE A 59 3.07 6.24 6.55
C ILE A 59 4.48 5.71 6.85
N ARG A 60 4.92 5.91 8.10
CA ARG A 60 6.18 5.42 8.65
C ARG A 60 5.89 4.39 9.75
#